data_AF-A0A3D3L715-F1
#
_entry.id   AF-A0A3D3L715-F1
#
_cell.length_a   1.000
_cell.length_b   1.000
_cell.length_c   1.000
_cell.angle_alpha   90.00
_cell.angle_beta   90.00
_cell.angle_gamma   90.00
#
_symmetry.space_group_name_H-M   'P 1'
#
loop_
_entity.id
_entity.type
_entity.pdbx_description
1 polymer ?
#
loop_
_entity_poly.entity_id
_entity_poly.type
_entity_poly.pdbx_seq_one_letter_code
_entity_poly.pdbx_strand_id
1 'polypeptide(L)'
;MTVPFPQRILHVGLAGLGNVGAGVYKNLEKNRDLILQRTGADIRVRRVVVRDAARARDVAVPAEMLGTDWRALVADPEIQVIVELIGGTGTAYELVCAALRAKKIVVTGNKALLAERG
;
A
#
# COMPACT_ATOMS: atom_id res chain seq x y z
N MET A 1 19.19 28.67 -1.66
CA MET A 1 19.81 27.40 -2.07
C MET A 1 19.24 26.31 -1.18
N THR A 2 18.36 25.47 -1.71
CA THR A 2 17.75 24.35 -0.98
C THR A 2 18.76 23.20 -0.91
N VAL A 3 19.19 22.84 0.31
CA VAL A 3 19.95 21.62 0.56
C VAL A 3 19.11 20.41 0.13
N PRO A 4 19.59 19.54 -0.78
CA PRO A 4 18.84 18.37 -1.18
C PRO A 4 18.86 17.37 -0.02
N PHE A 5 17.72 17.15 0.62
CA PHE A 5 17.53 15.99 1.47
C PHE A 5 17.79 14.73 0.62
N PRO A 6 18.54 13.73 1.11
CA PRO A 6 18.75 12.50 0.36
C PRO A 6 17.38 11.89 0.04
N GLN A 7 17.06 11.77 -1.25
CA GLN A 7 15.77 11.25 -1.70
C GLN A 7 15.63 9.81 -1.21
N ARG A 8 14.73 9.59 -0.24
CA ARG A 8 14.43 8.26 0.27
C ARG A 8 13.30 7.67 -0.55
N ILE A 9 13.61 6.71 -1.43
CA ILE A 9 12.57 5.93 -2.10
C ILE A 9 11.89 5.06 -1.03
N LEU A 10 10.57 5.13 -0.97
CA LEU A 10 9.75 4.35 -0.05
C LEU A 10 8.77 3.51 -0.85
N HIS A 11 8.94 2.20 -0.85
CA HIS A 11 8.08 1.29 -1.57
C HIS A 11 6.89 0.86 -0.72
N VAL A 12 5.71 0.94 -1.33
CA VAL A 12 4.42 0.64 -0.72
C VAL A 12 3.85 -0.62 -1.34
N GLY A 13 3.43 -1.56 -0.49
CA GLY A 13 2.53 -2.64 -0.84
C GLY A 13 1.09 -2.24 -0.53
N LEU A 14 0.20 -2.27 -1.52
CA LEU A 14 -1.20 -1.90 -1.38
C LEU A 14 -2.08 -3.15 -1.33
N ALA A 15 -2.76 -3.37 -0.21
CA ALA A 15 -3.68 -4.48 -0.05
C ALA A 15 -5.12 -3.97 -0.17
N GLY A 16 -5.77 -4.27 -1.30
CA GLY A 16 -7.10 -3.77 -1.63
C GLY A 16 -7.04 -2.61 -2.62
N LEU A 17 -7.83 -2.73 -3.69
CA LEU A 17 -7.95 -1.72 -4.77
C LEU A 17 -9.44 -1.47 -5.10
N GLY A 18 -10.26 -1.34 -4.05
CA GLY A 18 -11.63 -0.81 -4.15
C GLY A 18 -11.62 0.73 -4.19
N ASN A 19 -12.74 1.38 -3.87
CA ASN A 19 -12.87 2.85 -3.98
C ASN A 19 -11.73 3.62 -3.29
N VAL A 20 -11.44 3.29 -2.02
CA VAL A 20 -10.38 3.96 -1.25
C VAL A 20 -9.01 3.62 -1.80
N GLY A 21 -8.73 2.34 -2.08
CA GLY A 21 -7.43 1.90 -2.62
C GLY A 21 -7.11 2.52 -3.98
N ALA A 22 -8.11 2.60 -4.87
CA ALA A 22 -7.97 3.27 -6.16
C ALA A 22 -7.70 4.77 -6.00
N GLY A 23 -8.39 5.42 -5.04
CA GLY A 23 -8.11 6.80 -4.67
C GLY A 23 -6.68 7.01 -4.16
N VAL A 24 -6.19 6.12 -3.29
CA VAL A 24 -4.81 6.16 -2.78
C VAL A 24 -3.81 6.00 -3.92
N TYR A 25 -3.94 4.96 -4.74
CA TYR A 25 -3.05 4.72 -5.88
C TYR A 25 -3.01 5.93 -6.82
N LYS A 26 -4.18 6.40 -7.25
CA LYS A 26 -4.32 7.56 -8.16
C LYS A 26 -3.66 8.81 -7.60
N ASN A 27 -3.83 9.09 -6.30
CA ASN A 27 -3.27 10.29 -5.68
C ASN A 27 -1.76 10.19 -5.45
N LEU A 28 -1.24 9.01 -5.14
CA LEU A 28 0.21 8.79 -5.05
C LEU A 28 0.88 9.00 -6.40
N GLU A 29 0.34 8.42 -7.48
CA GLU A 29 0.87 8.60 -8.83
C GLU A 29 0.74 10.05 -9.30
N LYS A 30 -0.45 10.65 -9.17
CA LYS A 30 -0.72 12.01 -9.67
C LYS A 30 0.10 13.08 -8.94
N ASN A 31 0.32 12.93 -7.63
CA ASN A 31 0.95 13.96 -6.81
C ASN A 31 2.39 13.60 -6.40
N ARG A 32 3.02 12.65 -7.08
CA ARG A 32 4.34 12.11 -6.72
C ARG A 32 5.40 13.20 -6.50
N ASP A 33 5.54 14.13 -7.44
CA ASP A 33 6.53 15.22 -7.36
C ASP A 33 6.23 16.18 -6.19
N LEU A 34 4.95 16.49 -5.98
CA LEU A 34 4.51 17.34 -4.87
C LEU A 34 4.77 16.67 -3.51
N ILE A 35 4.51 15.37 -3.41
CA ILE A 35 4.81 14.57 -2.21
C ILE A 35 6.31 14.55 -1.97
N LEU A 36 7.12 14.29 -2.99
CA LEU A 36 8.58 14.31 -2.90
C LEU A 36 9.10 15.67 -2.43
N GLN A 37 8.60 16.77 -3.02
CA GLN A 37 9.00 18.12 -2.63
C GLN A 37 8.64 18.44 -1.18
N ARG A 38 7.49 17.98 -0.68
CA ARG A 38 7.00 18.27 0.68
C ARG A 38 7.59 17.37 1.75
N THR A 39 7.90 16.12 1.41
CA THR A 39 8.28 15.10 2.40
C THR A 39 9.74 14.66 2.28
N GLY A 40 10.40 14.96 1.16
CA GLY A 40 11.72 14.40 0.82
C GLY A 40 11.70 12.91 0.44
N ALA A 41 10.52 12.28 0.40
CA ALA A 41 10.37 10.86 0.11
C ALA A 41 9.71 10.63 -1.26
N ASP A 42 10.29 9.73 -2.05
CA ASP A 42 9.72 9.26 -3.31
C ASP A 42 8.90 8.00 -3.04
N ILE A 43 7.60 8.19 -2.80
CA ILE A 43 6.69 7.10 -2.46
C ILE A 43 6.24 6.39 -3.74
N ARG A 44 6.58 5.11 -3.88
CA ARG A 44 6.26 4.30 -5.06
C ARG A 44 5.43 3.08 -4.69
N VAL A 45 4.29 2.91 -5.33
CA VAL A 45 3.55 1.65 -5.22
C VAL A 45 4.34 0.58 -5.95
N ARG A 46 4.68 -0.51 -5.26
CA ARG A 46 5.48 -1.59 -5.81
C ARG A 46 4.65 -2.81 -6.19
N ARG A 47 3.64 -3.13 -5.36
CA ARG A 47 2.75 -4.27 -5.58
C ARG A 47 1.38 -3.95 -5.02
N VAL A 48 0.35 -4.40 -5.72
CA VAL A 48 -1.04 -4.27 -5.34
C VAL A 48 -1.66 -5.66 -5.27
N VAL A 49 -2.22 -6.01 -4.12
CA VAL A 49 -2.93 -7.27 -3.94
C VAL A 49 -4.42 -7.04 -3.89
N VAL A 50 -5.15 -7.81 -4.67
CA VAL A 50 -6.61 -7.77 -4.80
C VAL A 50 -7.18 -9.17 -4.70
N ARG A 51 -8.47 -9.30 -4.37
CA ARG A 51 -9.12 -10.62 -4.30
C ARG A 51 -9.25 -11.29 -5.67
N ASP A 52 -9.56 -10.48 -6.68
CA ASP A 52 -9.83 -10.92 -8.04
C ASP A 52 -9.13 -9.97 -9.01
N ALA A 53 -8.05 -10.43 -9.66
CA ALA A 53 -7.28 -9.61 -10.59
C ALA A 53 -8.08 -9.24 -11.86
N ALA A 54 -9.03 -10.09 -12.29
CA ALA A 54 -9.80 -9.92 -13.52
C ALA A 54 -10.92 -8.87 -13.39
N ARG A 55 -11.32 -8.52 -12.16
CA ARG A 55 -12.32 -7.47 -11.91
C ARG A 55 -11.88 -6.13 -12.50
N ALA A 56 -12.73 -5.52 -13.31
CA ALA A 56 -12.52 -4.17 -13.85
C ALA A 56 -12.41 -3.12 -12.74
N ARG A 57 -11.58 -2.09 -12.97
CA ARG A 57 -11.28 -1.02 -12.02
C ARG A 57 -11.13 0.31 -12.74
N ASP A 58 -11.44 1.39 -12.04
CA ASP A 58 -11.35 2.76 -12.56
C ASP A 58 -9.91 3.32 -12.57
N VAL A 59 -8.91 2.47 -12.31
CA VAL A 59 -7.50 2.84 -12.29
C VAL A 59 -6.65 1.79 -12.99
N ALA A 60 -5.81 2.24 -13.92
CA ALA A 60 -4.85 1.40 -14.60
C ALA A 60 -3.65 1.15 -13.68
N VAL A 61 -3.47 -0.10 -13.28
CA VAL A 61 -2.28 -0.59 -12.57
C VAL A 61 -1.55 -1.56 -13.49
N PRO A 62 -0.23 -1.43 -13.66
CA PRO A 62 0.54 -2.39 -14.46
C PRO A 62 0.29 -3.83 -14.00
N ALA A 63 0.12 -4.75 -14.95
CA ALA A 63 -0.30 -6.12 -14.66
C ALA A 63 0.72 -6.86 -13.78
N GLU A 64 2.00 -6.57 -13.94
CA GLU A 64 3.13 -7.09 -13.17
C GLU A 64 3.11 -6.66 -11.70
N MET A 65 2.43 -5.55 -11.38
CA MET A 65 2.26 -5.08 -10.00
C MET A 65 1.05 -5.75 -9.33
N LEU A 66 0.10 -6.29 -10.09
CA LEU A 66 -1.12 -6.89 -9.56
C LEU A 66 -0.88 -8.35 -9.13
N GLY A 67 -1.41 -8.70 -7.97
CA GLY A 67 -1.41 -10.08 -7.47
C GLY A 67 -2.63 -10.37 -6.60
N THR A 68 -2.75 -11.62 -6.18
CA THR A 68 -3.87 -12.07 -5.33
C THR A 68 -3.44 -12.63 -3.97
N ASP A 69 -2.15 -12.89 -3.77
CA ASP A 69 -1.60 -13.36 -2.50
C ASP A 69 -1.01 -12.20 -1.68
N TRP A 70 -1.64 -11.88 -0.55
CA TRP A 70 -1.17 -10.81 0.33
C TRP A 70 0.18 -11.12 0.98
N ARG A 71 0.55 -12.41 1.11
CA ARG A 71 1.84 -12.82 1.69
C ARG A 71 3.01 -12.29 0.86
N ALA A 72 2.81 -12.11 -0.45
CA ALA A 72 3.79 -11.49 -1.34
C ALA A 72 4.09 -10.03 -1.00
N LEU A 73 3.22 -9.32 -0.27
CA LEU A 73 3.51 -7.97 0.25
C LEU A 73 4.44 -8.03 1.46
N VAL A 74 4.23 -9.03 2.34
CA VAL A 74 5.03 -9.20 3.56
C VAL A 74 6.39 -9.81 3.25
N ALA A 75 6.47 -10.72 2.28
CA ALA A 75 7.71 -11.40 1.91
C ALA A 75 8.66 -10.53 1.09
N ASP A 76 8.17 -9.48 0.41
CA ASP A 76 9.02 -8.60 -0.41
C ASP A 76 9.90 -7.70 0.49
N PRO A 77 11.24 -7.88 0.51
CA PRO A 77 12.12 -7.08 1.36
C PRO A 77 12.21 -5.62 0.93
N GLU A 78 11.86 -5.33 -0.33
CA GLU A 78 11.88 -3.96 -0.84
C GLU A 78 10.63 -3.18 -0.42
N ILE A 79 9.55 -3.81 0.07
CA ILE A 79 8.36 -3.12 0.58
C ILE A 79 8.56 -2.70 2.04
N GLN A 80 8.61 -1.41 2.35
CA GLN A 80 8.73 -0.93 3.73
C GLN A 80 7.37 -0.63 4.39
N VAL A 81 6.38 -0.24 3.58
CA VAL A 81 5.04 0.15 4.05
C VAL A 81 3.99 -0.75 3.43
N ILE A 82 3.08 -1.27 4.25
CA ILE A 82 1.87 -1.94 3.80
C ILE A 82 0.68 -1.05 4.11
N VAL A 83 -0.08 -0.72 3.06
CA VAL A 83 -1.35 0.00 3.16
C VAL A 83 -2.49 -1.02 3.06
N GLU A 84 -3.23 -1.24 4.14
CA GLU A 84 -4.33 -2.20 4.23
C GLU A 84 -5.70 -1.53 4.05
N LEU A 85 -6.41 -1.97 3.00
CA LEU A 85 -7.70 -1.47 2.53
C LEU A 85 -8.57 -2.62 1.96
N ILE A 86 -8.41 -3.86 2.45
CA ILE A 86 -9.16 -5.03 1.97
C ILE A 86 -10.61 -5.00 2.47
N GLY A 87 -10.82 -4.46 3.68
CA GLY A 87 -12.10 -4.52 4.39
C GLY A 87 -12.37 -5.91 5.01
N GLY A 88 -13.36 -5.98 5.91
CA GLY A 88 -13.56 -7.14 6.77
C GLY A 88 -12.42 -7.32 7.79
N THR A 89 -12.49 -8.35 8.64
CA THR A 89 -11.53 -8.47 9.77
C THR A 89 -10.61 -9.69 9.67
N GLY A 90 -11.03 -10.81 9.09
CA GLY A 90 -10.22 -12.04 9.02
C GLY A 90 -8.87 -11.88 8.31
N THR A 91 -8.87 -11.82 6.98
CA THR A 91 -7.62 -11.66 6.19
C THR A 91 -6.87 -10.36 6.50
N ALA A 92 -7.61 -9.29 6.81
CA ALA A 92 -7.01 -8.00 7.16
C ALA A 92 -6.17 -8.12 8.45
N TYR A 93 -6.68 -8.79 9.49
CA TYR A 93 -5.95 -9.05 10.73
C TYR A 93 -4.68 -9.87 10.49
N GLU A 94 -4.78 -10.96 9.72
CA GLU A 94 -3.63 -11.82 9.41
C GLU A 94 -2.52 -11.04 8.71
N LEU A 95 -2.87 -10.26 7.68
CA LEU A 95 -1.94 -9.41 6.95
C LEU A 95 -1.27 -8.39 7.88
N VAL A 96 -2.06 -7.64 8.66
CA VAL A 96 -1.54 -6.60 9.55
C VAL A 96 -0.60 -7.19 10.59
N CYS A 97 -0.99 -8.28 11.26
CA CYS A 97 -0.12 -8.93 12.24
C CYS A 97 1.16 -9.47 11.61
N ALA A 98 1.09 -10.07 10.41
CA ALA A 98 2.27 -10.55 9.70
C ALA A 98 3.20 -9.40 9.29
N ALA A 99 2.66 -8.29 8.80
CA ALA A 99 3.41 -7.08 8.44
C ALA A 99 4.15 -6.48 9.64
N LEU A 100 3.46 -6.35 10.78
CA LEU A 100 4.05 -5.84 12.02
C LEU A 100 5.16 -6.76 12.55
N ARG A 101 4.96 -8.08 12.54
CA ARG A 101 6.00 -9.06 12.89
C ARG A 101 7.22 -8.98 11.96
N ALA A 102 6.98 -8.71 10.68
CA ALA A 102 8.02 -8.46 9.69
C ALA A 102 8.64 -7.05 9.77
N LYS A 103 8.31 -6.26 10.82
CA LYS A 103 8.80 -4.89 11.05
C LYS A 103 8.51 -3.92 9.91
N LYS A 104 7.43 -4.17 9.15
CA LYS A 104 6.94 -3.23 8.14
C LYS A 104 6.01 -2.21 8.79
N ILE A 105 6.01 -0.98 8.26
CA ILE A 105 5.06 0.05 8.67
C ILE A 105 3.68 -0.34 8.14
N VAL A 106 2.66 -0.26 8.98
CA VAL A 106 1.27 -0.53 8.58
C VAL A 106 0.47 0.77 8.63
N VAL A 107 -0.22 1.05 7.53
CA VAL A 107 -1.26 2.09 7.44
C VAL A 107 -2.56 1.39 7.09
N THR A 108 -3.63 1.58 7.85
CA THR A 108 -4.92 0.93 7.58
C THR A 108 -6.04 1.95 7.55
N GLY A 109 -6.99 1.76 6.63
CA GLY A 109 -8.29 2.45 6.62
C GLY A 109 -9.42 1.62 7.24
N ASN A 110 -9.11 0.47 7.84
CA ASN A 110 -10.09 -0.54 8.23
C ASN A 110 -10.61 -0.31 9.66
N LYS A 111 -11.67 0.48 9.76
CA LYS A 111 -12.31 0.81 11.04
C LYS A 111 -12.85 -0.41 11.79
N ALA A 112 -13.40 -1.39 11.07
CA ALA A 112 -13.97 -2.60 11.67
C ALA A 112 -12.87 -3.45 12.33
N LEU A 113 -11.74 -3.63 11.63
CA LEU A 113 -10.60 -4.34 12.17
C LEU A 113 -10.09 -3.70 13.47
N LEU A 114 -9.90 -2.39 13.47
CA LEU A 114 -9.41 -1.67 14.64
C LEU A 114 -10.39 -1.72 15.82
N ALA A 115 -11.69 -1.65 15.55
CA ALA A 115 -12.71 -1.73 16.61
C ALA A 115 -12.76 -3.12 17.26
N GLU A 116 -12.54 -4.19 16.50
CA GLU A 116 -12.64 -5.58 17.01
C GLU A 116 -11.31 -6.11 17.56
N ARG A 117 -10.16 -5.67 17.01
CA ARG A 117 -8.86 -6.30 17.21
C ARG A 117 -7.67 -5.33 17.32
N GLY A 118 -7.94 -4.03 17.42
CA GLY A 118 -6.93 -2.96 17.48
C GLY A 118 -6.32 -2.74 18.85
#